data_AF-K8GJ65-F1
#
_entry.id   AF-K8GJ65-F1
#
_cell.length_a   1.000
_cell.length_b   1.000
_cell.length_c   1.000
_cell.angle_alpha   90.00
_cell.angle_beta   90.00
_cell.angle_gamma   90.00
#
_symmetry.space_group_name_H-M   'P 1'
#
loop_
_entity.id
_entity.type
_entity.pdbx_description
1 polymer ?
#
loop_
_entity_poly.entity_id
_entity_poly.type
_entity_poly.pdbx_seq_one_letter_code
_entity_poly.pdbx_strand_id
1 'polypeptide(L)' 'MALTLVLKTIWILSAVGLIIVVLLHSPKGDGLGSLGGQAQLFTSTKSAELTLNRVTWVLTVFFMGLTVVLSLPI' A
#
# COMPACT_ATOMS: atom_id res chain seq x y z
N MET A 1 25.41 14.13 2.65
CA MET A 1 24.52 15.12 1.97
C MET A 1 23.82 14.53 0.75
N ALA A 2 24.53 13.91 -0.20
CA ALA A 2 23.90 13.30 -1.38
C ALA A 2 23.00 12.08 -1.05
N LEU A 3 23.44 11.19 -0.14
CA LEU A 3 22.68 9.99 0.24
C LEU A 3 21.31 10.30 0.85
N THR A 4 21.22 11.28 1.75
CA THR A 4 19.96 11.68 2.38
C THR A 4 19.00 12.30 1.38
N LEU A 5 19.52 12.98 0.36
CA LEU A 5 18.71 13.56 -0.71
C LEU A 5 18.10 12.45 -1.58
N VAL A 6 18.90 11.45 -1.97
CA VAL A 6 18.41 10.27 -2.72
C VAL A 6 17.34 9.51 -1.93
N LEU A 7 17.57 9.27 -0.64
CA LEU A 7 16.60 8.59 0.24
C LEU A 7 15.30 9.39 0.36
N LYS A 8 15.37 10.71 0.54
CA LYS A 8 14.19 11.59 0.57
C LYS A 8 13.42 11.56 -0.75
N THR A 9 14.10 11.57 -1.89
CA THR A 9 13.45 11.47 -3.21
C THR A 9 12.69 10.15 -3.34
N ILE A 10 13.30 9.02 -2.99
CA ILE A 10 12.66 7.71 -3.03
C ILE A 10 11.46 7.66 -2.06
N TRP A 11 11.60 8.26 -0.87
CA TRP A 11 10.52 8.33 0.12
C TRP A 11 9.31 9.13 -0.39
N ILE A 12 9.52 10.29 -1.01
CA ILE A 12 8.44 11.10 -1.61
C ILE A 12 7.77 10.33 -2.76
N LEU A 13 8.55 9.70 -3.63
CA LEU A 13 8.01 8.88 -4.73
C LEU A 13 7.16 7.72 -4.21
N SER A 14 7.61 7.05 -3.15
CA SER A 14 6.87 6.00 -2.45
C SER A 14 5.55 6.53 -1.87
N ALA A 15 5.54 7.74 -1.29
CA ALA A 15 4.34 8.35 -0.74
C ALA A 15 3.30 8.64 -1.83
N VAL A 16 3.72 9.22 -2.95
CA VAL A 16 2.83 9.51 -4.09
C VAL A 16 2.29 8.21 -4.69
N GLY A 17 3.14 7.19 -4.84
CA GLY A 17 2.72 5.86 -5.29
C GLY A 17 1.65 5.23 -4.39
N LEU A 18 1.80 5.36 -3.06
CA LEU A 18 0.79 4.90 -2.10
C LEU A 18 -0.54 5.63 -2.26
N ILE A 19 -0.51 6.95 -2.40
CA ILE A 19 -1.74 7.74 -2.60
C ILE A 19 -2.48 7.25 -3.84
N ILE A 20 -1.78 7.08 -4.97
CA ILE A 20 -2.40 6.59 -6.22
C ILE A 20 -2.99 5.19 -6.00
N VAL A 21 -2.21 4.27 -5.43
CA VAL A 21 -2.65 2.88 -5.22
C VAL A 21 -3.85 2.81 -4.26
N VAL A 22 -3.88 3.62 -3.21
CA VAL A 22 -5.01 3.70 -2.27
C VAL A 22 -6.25 4.28 -2.94
N LEU A 23 -6.12 5.29 -3.79
CA LEU A 23 -7.25 5.84 -4.55
C LEU A 23 -7.79 4.86 -5.61
N LEU A 24 -6.93 3.98 -6.13
CA LEU A 24 -7.34 2.89 -7.02
C LEU A 24 -8.00 1.73 -6.27
N HIS A 25 -7.93 1.68 -4.94
CA HIS A 25 -8.78 0.76 -4.21
C HIS A 25 -10.23 1.20 -4.39
N SER A 26 -11.03 0.33 -4.99
CA SER A 26 -12.49 0.47 -4.96
C SER A 26 -12.93 0.79 -3.53
N PRO A 27 -13.95 1.64 -3.31
CA PRO A 27 -14.54 1.82 -1.99
C PRO A 27 -15.19 0.50 -1.58
N LYS A 28 -14.40 -0.39 -0.97
CA LYS A 28 -14.88 -1.70 -0.59
C LYS A 28 -15.64 -1.53 0.71
N GLY A 29 -16.95 -1.77 0.65
CA GLY A 29 -17.76 -2.13 1.81
C GLY A 29 -17.37 -3.51 2.37
N ASP A 30 -16.08 -3.77 2.53
CA ASP A 30 -15.49 -4.98 3.14
C ASP A 30 -15.64 -4.93 4.68
N GLY A 31 -16.81 -4.51 5.16
CA GLY A 31 -17.18 -4.64 6.57
C GLY A 31 -17.47 -6.11 6.94
N LEU A 32 -18.36 -6.32 7.92
CA LEU A 32 -18.78 -7.65 8.40
C LEU A 32 -19.32 -8.62 7.33
N GLY A 33 -19.62 -8.17 6.10
CA GLY A 33 -20.06 -9.03 5.00
C GLY A 33 -18.99 -10.01 4.51
N SER A 34 -17.70 -9.73 4.71
CA SER A 34 -16.60 -10.64 4.38
C SER A 34 -16.40 -11.77 5.39
N LEU A 35 -16.94 -11.63 6.62
CA LEU A 35 -16.90 -12.64 7.68
C LEU A 35 -17.93 -13.77 7.48
N GLY A 36 -18.95 -13.56 6.64
CA GLY A 36 -20.04 -14.52 6.39
C GLY A 36 -19.74 -15.64 5.38
N GLY A 37 -18.51 -15.73 4.87
CA GLY A 37 -18.00 -16.86 4.07
C GLY A 37 -18.61 -17.07 2.66
N GLN A 38 -19.79 -16.54 2.37
CA GLN A 38 -20.57 -16.95 1.18
C GLN A 38 -20.33 -16.08 -0.07
N ALA A 39 -19.77 -14.88 0.07
CA ALA A 39 -19.53 -13.96 -1.06
C ALA A 39 -18.22 -14.22 -1.85
N GLN A 40 -17.39 -15.18 -1.41
CA GLN A 40 -16.01 -15.32 -1.90
C GLN A 40 -15.82 -16.22 -3.14
N LEU A 41 -16.86 -16.91 -3.63
CA LEU A 41 -16.71 -18.03 -4.58
C LEU A 41 -16.98 -17.68 -6.05
N PHE A 42 -17.57 -16.52 -6.37
CA PHE A 42 -18.01 -16.23 -7.76
C PHE A 42 -17.69 -14.81 -8.25
N THR A 43 -16.47 -14.31 -8.02
CA THR A 43 -16.04 -13.07 -8.68
C THR A 43 -14.63 -13.18 -9.28
N SER A 44 -14.56 -13.12 -10.60
CA SER A 44 -13.31 -13.10 -11.39
C SER A 44 -12.48 -11.82 -11.19
N THR A 45 -12.97 -10.84 -10.42
CA THR A 45 -12.22 -9.62 -10.05
C THR A 45 -11.34 -9.79 -8.80
N LYS A 46 -11.46 -10.91 -8.06
CA LYS A 46 -10.76 -11.15 -6.79
C LYS A 46 -9.22 -11.19 -6.92
N SER A 47 -8.69 -11.67 -8.05
CA SER A 47 -7.24 -11.83 -8.25
C SER A 47 -6.51 -10.49 -8.42
N ALA A 48 -7.10 -9.57 -9.21
CA ALA A 48 -6.55 -8.23 -9.40
C ALA A 48 -6.60 -7.43 -8.10
N GLU A 49 -7.69 -7.55 -7.35
CA GLU A 49 -7.83 -6.90 -6.05
C GLU A 49 -6.87 -7.46 -4.98
N LEU A 50 -6.65 -8.79 -4.94
CA LEU A 50 -5.68 -9.41 -4.04
C LEU A 50 -4.26 -8.95 -4.35
N THR A 51 -3.93 -8.85 -5.64
CA THR A 51 -2.62 -8.37 -6.11
C THR A 51 -2.41 -6.91 -5.77
N LEU A 52 -3.42 -6.06 -6.02
CA LEU A 52 -3.39 -4.64 -5.68
C LEU A 52 -3.17 -4.45 -4.17
N ASN A 53 -3.91 -5.18 -3.33
CA ASN A 53 -3.76 -5.15 -1.88
C ASN A 53 -2.35 -5.59 -1.43
N ARG A 54 -1.80 -6.66 -2.02
CA ARG A 54 -0.44 -7.12 -1.72
C ARG A 54 0.60 -6.04 -2.07
N VAL A 55 0.45 -5.39 -3.22
CA VAL A 55 1.34 -4.29 -3.65
C VAL A 55 1.23 -3.11 -2.68
N THR A 56 0.03 -2.73 -2.25
CA THR A 56 -0.16 -1.66 -1.26
C THR A 56 0.50 -1.99 0.06
N TRP A 57 0.36 -3.23 0.53
CA TRP A 57 0.95 -3.64 1.81
C TRP A 57 2.47 -3.59 1.76
N VAL A 58 3.08 -4.11 0.69
CA VAL A 58 4.53 -4.06 0.48
C VAL A 58 5.00 -2.60 0.40
N LEU A 59 4.31 -1.76 -0.37
CA LEU A 59 4.67 -0.35 -0.54
C LEU A 59 4.49 0.43 0.77
N THR A 60 3.48 0.09 1.58
CA THR A 60 3.23 0.68 2.90
C THR A 60 4.34 0.35 3.87
N VAL A 61 4.73 -0.93 3.97
CA VAL A 61 5.84 -1.35 4.83
C VAL A 61 7.15 -0.70 4.40
N PHE A 62 7.39 -0.61 3.09
CA PHE A 62 8.58 0.04 2.55
C PHE A 62 8.62 1.53 2.87
N PHE A 63 7.50 2.24 2.70
CA PHE A 63 7.36 3.65 3.06
C PHE A 63 7.59 3.87 4.56
N MET A 64 6.96 3.06 5.42
CA MET A 64 7.12 3.15 6.87
C MET A 64 8.57 2.87 7.28
N GLY A 65 9.22 1.87 6.70
CA GLY A 65 10.63 1.56 6.94
C GLY A 65 11.54 2.74 6.58
N LEU A 66 11.36 3.32 5.39
CA LEU A 66 12.09 4.53 4.98
C LEU A 66 11.81 5.73 5.90
N THR A 67 10.57 5.87 6.38
CA THR A 67 10.17 6.94 7.32
C THR A 67 10.93 6.82 8.63
N VAL A 68 11.01 5.63 9.22
CA VAL A 68 11.77 5.38 10.45
C VAL A 68 13.26 5.64 10.22
N VAL A 69 13.84 5.15 9.12
CA VAL A 69 15.26 5.34 8.80
C VAL A 69 15.59 6.82 8.61
N LEU A 70 14.74 7.60 7.92
CA LEU A 70 14.93 9.04 7.74
C LEU A 70 14.63 9.86 8.99
N SER A 71 13.79 9.34 9.90
CA SER A 71 13.43 9.98 11.17
C SER A 71 14.49 9.75 12.26
N LEU A 72 15.31 8.70 12.14
CA LEU A 72 16.43 8.51 13.03
C LEU A 72 17.42 9.68 12.84
N PRO A 73 17.91 10.29 13.93
CA PRO A 73 18.94 11.31 13.84
C PRO A 73 20.26 10.62 13.44
N ILE A 74 20.55 10.61 12.14
CA ILE A 74 21.83 10.22 11.55
C ILE A 74 22.67 11.47 11.29
#